data_AF-A0AAT9FKA6-F1
#
_entry.id   AF-A0AAT9FKA6-F1
#
_cell.length_a   1.000
_cell.length_b   1.000
_cell.length_c   1.000
_cell.angle_alpha   90.00
_cell.angle_beta   90.00
_cell.angle_gamma   90.00
#
_symmetry.space_group_name_H-M   'P 1'
#
loop_
_entity.id
_entity.type
_entity.pdbx_description
1 polymer ?
#
loop_
_entity_poly.entity_id
_entity_poly.type
_entity_poly.pdbx_seq_one_letter_code
_entity_poly.pdbx_strand_id
1 'polypeptide(L)'
;MNQNKEDKDTDLEDLEVCAKEGRKPRCVRRYRIRIDKDRYIVNLSHMTGLQLLEKAGKCDPTCWRIHQKLKGGKLVEIQPDEKVDFTTPGIERFVTTPCDQTDGSAPRREFSLPACDVDYLNDENLRWELIGAPGNGYVLVNNFPVPKGYNHSVVTAALRVETNYPDTQLDMVYFYPALQRVDGKAIPALAGKTIDNKSYQRWSRHRTPKNAWRPGVDYLGTHLVLVRHWLEREFTKRP
;
A
#
# COMPACT_ATOMS: atom_id res chain seq x y z
N MET A 1 18.34 -40.11 27.40
CA MET A 1 16.99 -40.02 28.00
C MET A 1 16.22 -38.94 27.26
N ASN A 2 15.35 -39.35 26.33
CA ASN A 2 14.46 -38.47 25.58
C ASN A 2 13.38 -37.92 26.51
N GLN A 3 13.34 -36.60 26.70
CA GLN A 3 12.17 -35.93 27.24
C GLN A 3 11.25 -35.54 26.08
N ASN A 4 10.36 -36.47 25.70
CA ASN A 4 9.18 -36.16 24.90
C ASN A 4 8.20 -35.40 25.81
N LYS A 5 8.11 -34.08 25.64
CA LYS A 5 6.98 -33.29 26.13
C LYS A 5 5.82 -33.44 25.14
N GLU A 6 4.90 -34.35 25.46
CA GLU A 6 3.54 -34.31 24.94
C GLU A 6 2.85 -33.06 25.50
N ASP A 7 2.94 -31.96 24.75
CA ASP A 7 2.20 -30.74 25.03
C ASP A 7 0.76 -30.96 24.54
N LYS A 8 -0.16 -31.16 25.50
CA LYS A 8 -1.57 -31.53 25.25
C LYS A 8 -2.24 -30.61 24.22
N ASP A 9 -2.95 -31.24 23.29
CA ASP A 9 -3.80 -30.66 22.23
C ASP A 9 -5.01 -29.82 22.75
N THR A 10 -5.06 -29.52 24.05
CA THR A 10 -6.15 -28.76 24.69
C THR A 10 -6.03 -27.24 24.55
N ASP A 11 -4.84 -26.74 24.26
CA ASP A 11 -4.55 -25.29 24.21
C ASP A 11 -4.58 -24.70 22.80
N LEU A 12 -4.91 -25.52 21.80
CA LEU A 12 -4.95 -25.16 20.38
C LEU A 12 -6.36 -25.43 19.83
N GLU A 13 -6.86 -24.49 19.05
CA GLU A 13 -8.12 -24.66 18.32
C GLU A 13 -7.93 -24.35 16.84
N ASP A 14 -8.37 -25.27 15.98
CA ASP A 14 -8.25 -25.14 14.53
C ASP A 14 -9.56 -24.62 13.93
N LEU A 15 -9.54 -23.39 13.38
CA LEU A 15 -10.74 -22.74 12.88
C LEU A 15 -11.35 -23.49 11.68
N GLU A 16 -10.51 -24.04 10.80
CA GLU A 16 -10.97 -24.79 9.63
C GLU A 16 -11.73 -26.06 10.05
N VAL A 17 -11.25 -26.74 11.09
CA VAL A 17 -11.91 -27.93 11.66
C VAL A 17 -13.23 -27.54 12.33
N CYS A 18 -13.23 -26.49 13.15
CA CYS A 18 -14.45 -26.00 13.80
C CYS A 18 -15.55 -25.63 12.80
N ALA A 19 -15.18 -24.94 11.72
CA ALA A 19 -16.12 -24.56 10.67
C ALA A 19 -16.70 -25.79 9.95
N LYS A 20 -15.86 -26.79 9.60
CA LYS A 20 -16.32 -28.05 8.99
C LYS A 20 -17.33 -28.77 9.88
N GLU A 21 -17.01 -28.93 11.16
CA GLU A 21 -17.87 -29.56 12.16
C GLU A 21 -19.12 -28.72 12.49
N GLY A 22 -19.13 -27.43 12.14
CA GLY A 22 -20.25 -26.53 12.43
C GLY A 22 -20.37 -26.16 13.91
N ARG A 23 -19.31 -26.38 14.69
CA ARG A 23 -19.26 -25.99 16.10
C ARG A 23 -18.57 -24.63 16.27
N LYS A 24 -18.85 -23.99 17.41
CA LYS A 24 -18.15 -22.77 17.82
C LYS A 24 -16.71 -23.12 18.26
N PRO A 25 -15.68 -22.36 17.80
CA PRO A 25 -14.33 -22.50 18.33
C PRO A 25 -14.29 -22.25 19.84
N ARG A 26 -13.51 -23.03 20.59
CA ARG A 26 -13.31 -22.81 22.03
C ARG A 26 -12.45 -21.56 22.25
N CYS A 27 -12.61 -20.93 23.42
CA CYS A 27 -11.74 -19.85 23.86
C CYS A 27 -10.45 -20.46 24.41
N VAL A 28 -9.37 -20.45 23.63
CA VAL A 28 -8.08 -21.06 23.97
C VAL A 28 -6.93 -20.08 23.74
N ARG A 29 -5.72 -20.44 24.21
CA ARG A 29 -4.54 -19.58 24.10
C ARG A 29 -3.98 -19.50 22.68
N ARG A 30 -4.21 -20.51 21.84
CA ARG A 30 -3.66 -20.59 20.48
C ARG A 30 -4.71 -20.97 19.46
N TYR A 31 -4.68 -20.31 18.31
CA TYR A 31 -5.53 -20.63 17.18
C TYR A 31 -4.68 -21.06 15.99
N ARG A 32 -5.11 -22.10 15.27
CA ARG A 32 -4.59 -22.42 13.94
C ARG A 32 -5.51 -21.78 12.91
N ILE A 33 -4.93 -20.89 12.11
CA ILE A 33 -5.61 -20.21 11.01
C ILE A 33 -4.95 -20.60 9.68
N ARG A 34 -5.72 -20.65 8.61
CA ARG A 34 -5.19 -20.78 7.25
C ARG A 34 -5.32 -19.45 6.52
N ILE A 35 -4.23 -18.98 5.93
CA ILE A 35 -4.22 -17.84 5.01
C ILE A 35 -3.71 -18.37 3.67
N ASP A 36 -4.54 -18.28 2.63
CA ASP A 36 -4.30 -18.89 1.32
C ASP A 36 -4.08 -20.42 1.39
N LYS A 37 -2.82 -20.86 1.28
CA LYS A 37 -2.41 -22.27 1.39
C LYS A 37 -1.67 -22.56 2.69
N ASP A 38 -1.17 -21.53 3.37
CA ASP A 38 -0.30 -21.67 4.53
C ASP A 38 -1.09 -21.65 5.84
N ARG A 39 -0.61 -22.42 6.82
CA ARG A 39 -1.21 -22.53 8.14
C ARG A 39 -0.31 -21.86 9.17
N TYR A 40 -0.92 -21.01 9.98
CA TYR A 40 -0.25 -20.23 11.02
C TYR A 40 -0.84 -20.56 12.38
N ILE A 41 0.01 -20.64 13.39
CA ILE A 41 -0.41 -20.70 14.80
C ILE A 41 -0.23 -19.31 15.40
N VAL A 42 -1.31 -18.76 15.93
CA VAL A 42 -1.35 -17.42 16.51
C VAL A 42 -1.77 -17.50 17.97
N ASN A 43 -1.14 -16.71 18.82
CA ASN A 43 -1.38 -16.68 20.28
C ASN A 43 -2.37 -15.58 20.68
N LEU A 44 -3.22 -15.15 19.74
CA LEU A 44 -4.20 -14.09 19.91
C LEU A 44 -5.58 -14.65 19.55
N SER A 45 -6.61 -14.24 20.29
CA SER A 45 -8.01 -14.58 20.01
C SER A 45 -8.64 -13.75 18.89
N HIS A 46 -7.95 -12.69 18.45
CA HIS A 46 -8.37 -11.83 17.36
C HIS A 46 -7.16 -11.20 16.67
N MET A 47 -7.31 -10.82 15.41
CA MET A 47 -6.31 -10.06 14.65
C MET A 47 -6.98 -9.06 13.72
N THR A 48 -6.30 -7.96 13.38
CA THR A 48 -6.79 -7.04 12.36
C THR A 48 -6.51 -7.55 10.94
N GLY A 49 -7.22 -7.00 9.94
CA GLY A 49 -6.91 -7.26 8.53
C GLY A 49 -5.44 -7.03 8.19
N LEU A 50 -4.84 -5.94 8.70
CA LEU A 50 -3.42 -5.64 8.51
C LEU A 50 -2.51 -6.71 9.12
N GLN A 51 -2.78 -7.15 10.35
CA GLN A 51 -1.96 -8.16 11.00
C GLN A 51 -2.04 -9.52 10.30
N LEU A 52 -3.21 -9.87 9.75
CA LEU A 52 -3.38 -11.08 8.94
C LEU A 52 -2.62 -10.99 7.62
N LEU A 53 -2.66 -9.84 6.96
CA LEU A 53 -1.88 -9.56 5.76
C LEU A 53 -0.37 -9.64 6.03
N GLU A 54 0.11 -9.04 7.12
CA GLU A 54 1.50 -9.15 7.57
C GLU A 54 1.91 -10.61 7.82
N LYS A 55 1.04 -11.44 8.41
CA LYS A 55 1.31 -12.88 8.59
C LYS A 55 1.48 -13.63 7.28
N ALA A 56 0.77 -13.23 6.23
CA ALA A 56 0.92 -13.77 4.88
C ALA A 56 2.11 -13.17 4.10
N GLY A 57 2.94 -12.33 4.73
CA GLY A 57 4.02 -11.61 4.06
C GLY A 57 3.53 -10.54 3.09
N LYS A 58 2.28 -10.08 3.24
CA LYS A 58 1.60 -9.09 2.40
C LYS A 58 1.46 -7.76 3.15
N CYS A 59 2.57 -7.21 3.61
CA CYS A 59 2.59 -6.08 4.55
C CYS A 59 2.00 -4.76 4.02
N ASP A 60 1.58 -4.72 2.75
CA ASP A 60 0.99 -3.55 2.12
C ASP A 60 -0.51 -3.77 1.84
N PRO A 61 -1.40 -3.19 2.65
CA PRO A 61 -2.85 -3.31 2.47
C PRO A 61 -3.38 -2.53 1.26
N THR A 62 -2.56 -1.72 0.59
CA THR A 62 -2.97 -1.02 -0.64
C THR A 62 -2.84 -1.92 -1.87
N CYS A 63 -1.85 -2.82 -1.88
CA CYS A 63 -1.64 -3.82 -2.93
C CYS A 63 -2.36 -5.14 -2.67
N TRP A 64 -2.86 -5.39 -1.46
CA TRP A 64 -3.49 -6.65 -1.07
C TRP A 64 -4.77 -6.41 -0.27
N ARG A 65 -5.84 -7.10 -0.64
CA ARG A 65 -7.01 -7.30 0.23
C ARG A 65 -6.95 -8.65 0.89
N ILE A 66 -7.62 -8.75 2.03
CA ILE A 66 -7.84 -10.02 2.72
C ILE A 66 -9.32 -10.21 2.98
N HIS A 67 -9.77 -11.44 2.77
CA HIS A 67 -11.14 -11.83 2.97
C HIS A 67 -11.20 -13.03 3.91
N GLN A 68 -12.20 -13.08 4.79
CA GLN A 68 -12.57 -14.31 5.47
C GLN A 68 -13.57 -15.10 4.63
N LYS A 69 -13.25 -16.37 4.41
CA LYS A 69 -14.18 -17.33 3.84
C LYS A 69 -14.93 -18.02 4.97
N LEU A 70 -16.25 -17.84 4.98
CA LEU A 70 -17.15 -18.46 5.94
C LEU A 70 -17.75 -19.77 5.40
N LYS A 71 -18.22 -20.62 6.31
CA LYS A 71 -18.99 -21.83 6.00
C LYS A 71 -20.16 -21.48 5.08
N GLY A 72 -20.31 -22.23 3.99
CA GLY A 72 -21.29 -21.93 2.93
C GLY A 72 -20.72 -21.08 1.79
N GLY A 73 -19.41 -20.80 1.80
CA GLY A 73 -18.72 -20.17 0.68
C GLY A 73 -18.81 -18.65 0.64
N LYS A 74 -19.49 -18.01 1.60
CA LYS A 74 -19.56 -16.55 1.71
C LYS A 74 -18.16 -15.99 1.97
N LEU A 75 -17.73 -15.08 1.09
CA LEU A 75 -16.48 -14.35 1.23
C LEU A 75 -16.81 -12.95 1.76
N VAL A 76 -16.16 -12.53 2.84
CA VAL A 76 -16.35 -11.21 3.45
C VAL A 76 -15.00 -10.52 3.51
N GLU A 77 -14.90 -9.32 2.91
CA GLU A 77 -13.70 -8.48 2.99
C GLU A 77 -13.49 -8.00 4.44
N ILE A 78 -12.22 -7.94 4.86
CA ILE A 78 -11.82 -7.44 6.16
C ILE A 78 -11.00 -6.16 5.94
N GLN A 79 -11.45 -5.04 6.51
CA GLN A 79 -10.69 -3.78 6.43
C GLN A 79 -9.36 -3.88 7.20
N PRO A 80 -8.32 -3.09 6.85
CA PRO A 80 -7.01 -3.19 7.51
C PRO A 80 -7.04 -3.00 9.03
N ASP A 81 -7.93 -2.16 9.54
CA ASP A 81 -8.15 -1.86 10.95
C ASP A 81 -9.29 -2.69 11.58
N GLU A 82 -10.07 -3.40 10.78
CA GLU A 82 -11.15 -4.26 11.25
C GLU A 82 -10.60 -5.48 11.98
N LYS A 83 -11.14 -5.73 13.19
CA LYS A 83 -10.76 -6.84 14.06
C LYS A 83 -11.61 -8.06 13.76
N VAL A 84 -10.96 -9.16 13.41
CA VAL A 84 -11.60 -10.48 13.27
C VAL A 84 -11.43 -11.28 14.56
N ASP A 85 -12.54 -11.67 15.16
CA ASP A 85 -12.58 -12.54 16.35
C ASP A 85 -12.59 -14.02 15.93
N PHE A 86 -11.55 -14.76 16.34
CA PHE A 86 -11.38 -16.18 16.04
C PHE A 86 -12.32 -17.09 16.85
N THR A 87 -13.02 -16.58 17.85
CA THR A 87 -14.08 -17.31 18.56
C THR A 87 -15.41 -17.30 17.80
N THR A 88 -15.49 -16.54 16.70
CA THR A 88 -16.66 -16.48 15.82
C THR A 88 -16.81 -17.81 15.07
N PRO A 89 -18.00 -18.43 15.07
CA PRO A 89 -18.22 -19.66 14.34
C PRO A 89 -18.16 -19.45 12.82
N GLY A 90 -17.66 -20.46 12.11
CA GLY A 90 -17.80 -20.56 10.66
C GLY A 90 -16.63 -20.01 9.84
N ILE A 91 -15.56 -19.50 10.45
CA ILE A 91 -14.34 -19.10 9.72
C ILE A 91 -13.61 -20.34 9.18
N GLU A 92 -13.59 -20.54 7.86
CA GLU A 92 -12.90 -21.67 7.23
C GLU A 92 -11.43 -21.37 6.92
N ARG A 93 -11.17 -20.15 6.41
CA ARG A 93 -9.84 -19.64 6.06
C ARG A 93 -9.89 -18.16 5.73
N PHE A 94 -8.73 -17.55 5.69
CA PHE A 94 -8.50 -16.26 5.06
C PHE A 94 -7.93 -16.44 3.66
N VAL A 95 -8.26 -15.52 2.76
CA VAL A 95 -7.78 -15.50 1.38
C VAL A 95 -7.27 -14.10 1.08
N THR A 96 -6.02 -14.02 0.64
CA THR A 96 -5.45 -12.78 0.12
C THR A 96 -5.70 -12.70 -1.38
N THR A 97 -6.01 -11.50 -1.85
CA THR A 97 -6.15 -11.22 -3.27
C THR A 97 -5.33 -9.97 -3.58
N PRO A 98 -4.55 -9.97 -4.67
CA PRO A 98 -3.97 -8.73 -5.17
C PRO A 98 -5.08 -7.71 -5.33
N CYS A 99 -4.85 -6.49 -4.89
CA CYS A 99 -5.65 -5.36 -5.30
C CYS A 99 -5.33 -5.08 -6.76
N ASP A 100 -5.84 -5.88 -7.68
CA ASP A 100 -6.11 -5.37 -9.01
C ASP A 100 -7.34 -4.48 -8.81
N GLN A 101 -7.13 -3.16 -8.72
CA GLN A 101 -8.25 -2.22 -8.83
C GLN A 101 -8.74 -2.27 -10.29
N THR A 102 -9.41 -3.35 -10.65
CA THR A 102 -10.42 -3.40 -11.69
C THR A 102 -11.77 -3.34 -10.99
N ASP A 103 -11.97 -2.34 -10.15
CA ASP A 103 -13.26 -2.02 -9.54
C ASP A 103 -14.14 -1.36 -10.61
N GLY A 104 -14.33 -2.03 -11.77
CA GLY A 104 -15.23 -1.66 -12.88
C GLY A 104 -15.09 -0.27 -13.51
N SER A 105 -14.28 0.63 -12.96
CA SER A 105 -14.07 1.99 -13.41
C SER A 105 -12.68 2.06 -13.99
N ALA A 106 -12.60 2.42 -15.28
CA ALA A 106 -11.33 2.73 -15.91
C ALA A 106 -10.57 3.77 -15.06
N PRO A 107 -9.23 3.69 -14.99
CA PRO A 107 -8.45 4.71 -14.30
C PRO A 107 -8.85 6.08 -14.85
N ARG A 108 -9.03 7.07 -13.96
CA ARG A 108 -9.45 8.40 -14.37
C ARG A 108 -8.44 8.99 -15.36
N ARG A 109 -8.96 9.58 -16.43
CA ARG A 109 -8.22 10.19 -17.54
C ARG A 109 -8.88 11.52 -17.91
N GLU A 110 -8.98 12.42 -16.93
CA GLU A 110 -9.73 13.68 -17.08
C GLU A 110 -9.07 14.68 -18.05
N PHE A 111 -7.78 14.50 -18.34
CA PHE A 111 -7.05 15.22 -19.38
C PHE A 111 -6.04 14.29 -20.08
N SER A 112 -5.25 14.81 -21.01
CA SER A 112 -4.23 14.04 -21.75
C SER A 112 -2.82 14.51 -21.43
N LEU A 113 -1.87 13.57 -21.40
CA LEU A 113 -0.44 13.83 -21.30
C LEU A 113 0.23 13.69 -22.69
N PRO A 114 1.42 14.26 -22.87
CA PRO A 114 2.29 13.93 -23.99
C PRO A 114 2.52 12.41 -24.13
N ALA A 115 2.68 11.93 -25.37
CA ALA A 115 2.85 10.51 -25.67
C ALA A 115 4.03 9.87 -24.91
N CYS A 116 5.17 10.56 -24.84
CA CYS A 116 6.36 10.08 -24.14
C CYS A 116 6.13 9.82 -22.64
N ASP A 117 5.24 10.57 -21.99
CA ASP A 117 4.89 10.34 -20.58
C ASP A 117 4.00 9.12 -20.43
N VAL A 118 3.02 8.97 -21.32
CA VAL A 118 2.13 7.81 -21.36
C VAL A 118 2.93 6.53 -21.60
N ASP A 119 3.82 6.56 -22.59
CA ASP A 119 4.71 5.44 -22.93
C ASP A 119 5.57 5.06 -21.72
N TYR A 120 6.22 6.04 -21.08
CA TYR A 120 7.02 5.79 -19.87
C TYR A 120 6.20 5.18 -18.72
N LEU A 121 5.02 5.71 -18.44
CA LEU A 121 4.17 5.20 -17.36
C LEU A 121 3.71 3.77 -17.64
N ASN A 122 3.44 3.44 -18.90
CA ASN A 122 3.03 2.10 -19.32
C ASN A 122 4.21 1.11 -19.31
N ASP A 123 5.37 1.52 -19.82
CA ASP A 123 6.59 0.70 -19.90
C ASP A 123 7.13 0.34 -18.51
N GLU A 124 7.05 1.29 -17.56
CA GLU A 124 7.38 1.05 -16.16
C GLU A 124 6.27 0.28 -15.40
N ASN A 125 5.19 -0.10 -16.09
CA ASN A 125 4.01 -0.78 -15.55
C ASN A 125 3.45 -0.06 -14.31
N LEU A 126 3.51 1.27 -14.33
CA LEU A 126 3.01 2.11 -13.25
C LEU A 126 1.49 2.20 -13.34
N ARG A 127 0.83 2.18 -12.19
CA ARG A 127 -0.61 2.44 -12.13
C ARG A 127 -0.82 3.93 -11.97
N TRP A 128 -1.49 4.56 -12.92
CA TRP A 128 -1.64 6.01 -12.90
C TRP A 128 -3.04 6.47 -13.25
N GLU A 129 -3.40 7.65 -12.74
CA GLU A 129 -4.65 8.39 -12.97
C GLU A 129 -4.35 9.85 -13.32
N LEU A 130 -5.25 10.48 -14.07
CA LEU A 130 -5.26 11.91 -14.35
C LEU A 130 -6.55 12.51 -13.84
N ILE A 131 -6.42 13.50 -12.95
CA ILE A 131 -7.54 14.21 -12.34
C ILE A 131 -7.40 15.72 -12.53
N GLY A 132 -8.51 16.44 -12.57
CA GLY A 132 -8.58 17.87 -12.81
C GLY A 132 -8.52 18.22 -14.30
N ALA A 133 -7.90 19.36 -14.61
CA ALA A 133 -7.85 19.92 -15.96
C ALA A 133 -6.41 20.35 -16.31
N PRO A 134 -6.07 20.51 -17.61
CA PRO A 134 -4.76 21.03 -18.00
C PRO A 134 -4.39 22.31 -17.25
N GLY A 135 -3.18 22.38 -16.71
CA GLY A 135 -2.68 23.53 -15.93
C GLY A 135 -3.09 23.56 -14.45
N ASN A 136 -4.03 22.72 -14.03
CA ASN A 136 -4.35 22.53 -12.61
C ASN A 136 -4.63 21.06 -12.25
N GLY A 137 -4.18 20.15 -13.10
CA GLY A 137 -4.40 18.72 -13.00
C GLY A 137 -3.28 18.03 -12.26
N TYR A 138 -3.52 16.79 -11.87
CA TYR A 138 -2.51 15.95 -11.24
C TYR A 138 -2.38 14.62 -11.99
N VAL A 139 -1.14 14.18 -12.15
CA VAL A 139 -0.83 12.77 -12.41
C VAL A 139 -0.71 12.09 -11.06
N LEU A 140 -1.58 11.12 -10.79
CA LEU A 140 -1.48 10.27 -9.61
C LEU A 140 -0.78 8.99 -10.03
N VAL A 141 0.39 8.70 -9.49
CA VAL A 141 1.10 7.43 -9.67
C VAL A 141 0.86 6.59 -8.41
N ASN A 142 -0.06 5.64 -8.52
CA ASN A 142 -0.40 4.69 -7.47
C ASN A 142 0.69 3.62 -7.32
N ASN A 143 0.83 3.08 -6.10
CA ASN A 143 1.83 2.06 -5.76
C ASN A 143 3.27 2.48 -6.08
N PHE A 144 3.56 3.79 -5.99
CA PHE A 144 4.91 4.31 -6.16
C PHE A 144 5.82 3.76 -5.05
N PRO A 145 6.91 3.05 -5.40
CA PRO A 145 7.76 2.39 -4.42
C PRO A 145 8.59 3.40 -3.62
N VAL A 146 8.72 3.12 -2.32
CA VAL A 146 9.46 3.95 -1.38
C VAL A 146 10.63 3.15 -0.79
N PRO A 147 11.84 3.73 -0.67
CA PRO A 147 12.99 3.06 -0.07
C PRO A 147 12.72 2.58 1.37
N LYS A 148 13.50 1.59 1.82
CA LYS A 148 13.46 1.15 3.23
C LYS A 148 13.84 2.31 4.16
N GLY A 149 13.22 2.33 5.34
CA GLY A 149 13.45 3.35 6.37
C GLY A 149 12.31 4.37 6.48
N TYR A 150 11.30 4.30 5.61
CA TYR A 150 10.04 5.02 5.78
C TYR A 150 8.96 4.11 6.40
N ASN A 151 7.93 4.74 6.97
CA ASN A 151 6.75 4.09 7.54
C ASN A 151 5.87 3.35 6.50
N HIS A 152 6.08 3.58 5.20
CA HIS A 152 5.38 2.91 4.11
C HIS A 152 6.35 2.45 3.03
N SER A 153 6.14 1.26 2.47
CA SER A 153 6.92 0.72 1.34
C SER A 153 6.40 1.16 -0.02
N VAL A 154 5.15 1.60 -0.10
CA VAL A 154 4.54 2.20 -1.29
C VAL A 154 3.63 3.35 -0.90
N VAL A 155 3.42 4.29 -1.82
CA VAL A 155 2.51 5.43 -1.68
C VAL A 155 1.90 5.80 -3.04
N THR A 156 0.89 6.64 -3.06
CA THR A 156 0.53 7.42 -4.25
C THR A 156 1.42 8.65 -4.31
N ALA A 157 2.15 8.81 -5.42
CA ALA A 157 2.89 10.02 -5.76
C ALA A 157 2.05 10.87 -6.72
N ALA A 158 1.59 12.03 -6.29
CA ALA A 158 0.89 12.98 -7.13
C ALA A 158 1.84 14.08 -7.63
N LEU A 159 1.76 14.40 -8.92
CA LEU A 159 2.53 15.44 -9.58
C LEU A 159 1.58 16.43 -10.23
N ARG A 160 1.78 17.72 -9.95
CA ARG A 160 0.95 18.78 -10.54
C ARG A 160 1.42 19.05 -11.96
N VAL A 161 0.49 18.99 -12.91
CA VAL A 161 0.73 19.35 -14.31
C VAL A 161 0.42 20.83 -14.48
N GLU A 162 1.47 21.63 -14.61
CA GLU A 162 1.36 23.08 -14.80
C GLU A 162 0.96 23.44 -16.24
N THR A 163 0.52 24.67 -16.43
CA THR A 163 0.12 25.17 -17.76
C THR A 163 1.34 25.13 -18.70
N ASN A 164 1.14 24.72 -19.95
CA ASN A 164 2.18 24.56 -20.97
C ASN A 164 3.23 23.47 -20.66
N TYR A 165 2.96 22.54 -19.75
CA TYR A 165 3.74 21.30 -19.69
C TYR A 165 3.69 20.57 -21.05
N PRO A 166 4.81 20.07 -21.61
CA PRO A 166 6.13 19.84 -20.99
C PRO A 166 7.15 20.98 -21.09
N ASP A 167 6.82 22.13 -21.67
CA ASP A 167 7.74 23.28 -21.69
C ASP A 167 7.90 23.89 -20.30
N THR A 168 6.83 23.84 -19.48
CA THR A 168 6.86 24.20 -18.06
C THR A 168 7.32 23.03 -17.20
N GLN A 169 8.18 23.32 -16.23
CA GLN A 169 8.75 22.30 -15.34
C GLN A 169 7.72 21.62 -14.43
N LEU A 170 7.92 20.32 -14.21
CA LEU A 170 7.42 19.63 -13.00
C LEU A 170 8.38 19.90 -11.84
N ASP A 171 7.83 20.28 -10.69
CA ASP A 171 8.62 20.86 -9.59
C ASP A 171 8.41 20.19 -8.22
N MET A 172 7.16 19.86 -7.88
CA MET A 172 6.81 19.29 -6.56
C MET A 172 6.25 17.86 -6.70
N VAL A 173 6.40 17.11 -5.62
CA VAL A 173 5.70 15.83 -5.44
C VAL A 173 4.87 15.86 -4.16
N TYR A 174 3.74 15.17 -4.19
CA TYR A 174 2.82 15.04 -3.08
C TYR A 174 2.60 13.56 -2.79
N PHE A 175 2.79 13.12 -1.54
CA PHE A 175 2.65 11.72 -1.17
C PHE A 175 1.41 11.46 -0.32
N TYR A 176 0.73 10.36 -0.61
CA TYR A 176 -0.33 9.82 0.22
C TYR A 176 -0.19 8.29 0.32
N PRO A 177 -0.19 7.69 1.52
CA PRO A 177 -0.18 8.34 2.84
C PRO A 177 1.10 9.16 3.09
N ALA A 178 1.08 9.98 4.14
CA ALA A 178 2.21 10.84 4.50
C ALA A 178 3.42 10.02 4.96
N LEU A 179 4.60 10.34 4.41
CA LEU A 179 5.85 9.66 4.72
C LEU A 179 6.49 10.21 6.00
N GLN A 180 6.99 9.30 6.81
CA GLN A 180 7.80 9.56 8.00
C GLN A 180 8.95 8.57 8.04
N ARG A 181 10.11 8.99 8.56
CA ARG A 181 11.23 8.08 8.76
C ARG A 181 10.99 7.24 10.01
N VAL A 182 11.31 5.95 9.93
CA VAL A 182 11.16 5.02 11.07
C VAL A 182 12.20 5.26 12.17
N ASP A 183 13.28 5.99 11.87
CA ASP A 183 14.30 6.40 12.84
C ASP A 183 13.90 7.67 13.64
N GLY A 184 12.68 8.18 13.43
CA GLY A 184 12.15 9.34 14.13
C GLY A 184 12.69 10.69 13.65
N LYS A 185 13.58 10.74 12.65
CA LYS A 185 14.11 12.01 12.14
C LYS A 185 13.06 12.75 11.31
N ALA A 186 12.93 14.04 11.59
CA ALA A 186 12.01 14.91 10.88
C ALA A 186 12.45 15.12 9.41
N ILE A 187 11.48 14.97 8.51
CA ILE A 187 11.63 15.35 7.09
C ILE A 187 11.29 16.84 6.99
N PRO A 188 12.17 17.67 6.40
CA PRO A 188 11.99 19.11 6.37
C PRO A 188 11.08 19.55 5.22
N ALA A 189 10.58 20.78 5.32
CA ALA A 189 9.83 21.46 4.25
C ALA A 189 8.64 20.63 3.73
N LEU A 190 7.84 20.15 4.68
CA LEU A 190 6.59 19.46 4.45
C LEU A 190 5.40 20.42 4.64
N ALA A 191 4.37 20.26 3.83
CA ALA A 191 3.09 20.95 4.02
C ALA A 191 1.93 20.03 3.63
N GLY A 192 0.72 20.32 4.11
CA GLY A 192 -0.49 19.63 3.67
C GLY A 192 -1.03 20.19 2.36
N LYS A 193 -1.59 19.33 1.51
CA LYS A 193 -2.37 19.72 0.34
C LYS A 193 -3.52 18.75 0.13
N THR A 194 -4.74 19.26 0.03
CA THR A 194 -5.89 18.45 -0.38
C THR A 194 -5.85 18.20 -1.88
N ILE A 195 -5.84 16.94 -2.27
CA ILE A 195 -5.95 16.47 -3.66
C ILE A 195 -6.93 15.30 -3.63
N ASP A 196 -7.97 15.32 -4.47
CA ASP A 196 -8.95 14.23 -4.56
C ASP A 196 -9.57 13.84 -3.19
N ASN A 197 -9.98 14.85 -2.41
CA ASN A 197 -10.52 14.71 -1.05
C ASN A 197 -9.59 14.00 -0.03
N LYS A 198 -8.33 13.78 -0.38
CA LYS A 198 -7.30 13.20 0.50
C LYS A 198 -6.29 14.27 0.89
N SER A 199 -5.78 14.17 2.11
CA SER A 199 -4.72 15.06 2.60
C SER A 199 -3.36 14.50 2.21
N TYR A 200 -2.76 15.05 1.15
CA TYR A 200 -1.42 14.69 0.70
C TYR A 200 -0.36 15.50 1.43
N GLN A 201 0.79 14.86 1.64
CA GLN A 201 2.00 15.49 2.16
C GLN A 201 2.82 16.04 1.00
N ARG A 202 2.88 17.37 0.87
CA ARG A 202 3.68 18.08 -0.14
C ARG A 202 5.16 18.09 0.24
N TRP A 203 6.01 17.71 -0.71
CA TRP A 203 7.46 17.86 -0.65
C TRP A 203 7.91 18.96 -1.61
N SER A 204 8.33 20.10 -1.06
CA SER A 204 8.89 21.20 -1.85
C SER A 204 10.38 20.96 -2.05
N ARG A 205 10.75 20.41 -3.21
CA ARG A 205 12.15 20.15 -3.59
C ARG A 205 12.39 20.75 -4.97
N HIS A 206 12.67 22.04 -5.00
CA HIS A 206 12.82 22.76 -6.26
C HIS A 206 14.08 22.36 -7.02
N ARG A 207 13.97 22.35 -8.35
CA ARG A 207 15.15 22.28 -9.22
C ARG A 207 16.02 23.52 -9.02
N THR A 208 17.33 23.33 -8.91
CA THR A 208 18.29 24.44 -8.81
C THR A 208 18.65 24.95 -10.20
N PRO A 209 19.12 26.20 -10.36
CA PRO A 209 19.58 26.72 -11.66
C PRO A 209 20.64 25.82 -12.35
N LYS A 210 21.50 25.16 -11.57
CA LYS A 210 22.52 24.22 -12.08
C LYS A 210 21.92 22.96 -12.72
N ASN A 211 20.73 22.54 -12.28
CA ASN A 211 20.03 21.35 -12.71
C ASN A 211 18.57 21.72 -13.07
N ALA A 212 18.43 22.77 -13.87
CA ALA A 212 17.14 23.28 -14.30
C ALA A 212 16.41 22.27 -15.19
N TRP A 213 15.09 22.42 -15.28
CA TRP A 213 14.30 21.71 -16.30
C TRP A 213 14.81 22.07 -17.69
N ARG A 214 14.91 21.08 -18.56
CA ARG A 214 15.35 21.24 -19.95
C ARG A 214 14.14 21.05 -20.88
N PRO A 215 13.53 22.13 -21.38
CA PRO A 215 12.42 22.03 -22.32
C PRO A 215 12.80 21.15 -23.53
N GLY A 216 11.87 20.29 -23.96
CA GLY A 216 12.09 19.33 -25.04
C GLY A 216 12.99 18.13 -24.70
N VAL A 217 13.53 18.04 -23.48
CA VAL A 217 14.38 16.91 -23.04
C VAL A 217 13.83 16.26 -21.77
N ASP A 218 13.46 17.06 -20.78
CA ASP A 218 12.87 16.55 -19.55
C ASP A 218 11.36 16.31 -19.73
N TYR A 219 10.87 15.29 -19.05
CA TYR A 219 9.49 14.83 -19.11
C TYR A 219 9.14 14.16 -17.77
N LEU A 220 7.95 13.56 -17.63
CA LEU A 220 7.48 12.98 -16.39
C LEU A 220 8.44 11.92 -15.83
N GLY A 221 9.01 11.09 -16.71
CA GLY A 221 9.93 10.03 -16.30
C GLY A 221 11.22 10.57 -15.66
N THR A 222 11.85 11.60 -16.24
CA THR A 222 13.05 12.19 -15.62
C THR A 222 12.73 12.87 -14.30
N HIS A 223 11.51 13.40 -14.14
CA HIS A 223 11.06 13.92 -12.85
C HIS A 223 10.81 12.81 -11.81
N LEU A 224 10.19 11.69 -12.18
CA LEU A 224 9.97 10.56 -11.26
C LEU A 224 11.29 9.93 -10.79
N VAL A 225 12.31 9.88 -11.67
CA VAL A 225 13.66 9.50 -11.26
C VAL A 225 14.21 10.47 -10.22
N LEU A 226 14.05 11.78 -10.42
CA LEU A 226 14.47 12.79 -9.46
C LEU A 226 13.74 12.66 -8.10
N VAL A 227 12.44 12.34 -8.13
CA VAL A 227 11.65 12.06 -6.92
C VAL A 227 12.22 10.88 -6.14
N ARG A 228 12.59 9.77 -6.81
CA ARG A 228 13.25 8.62 -6.14
C ARG A 228 14.55 9.04 -5.46
N HIS A 229 15.36 9.85 -6.14
CA HIS A 229 16.59 10.39 -5.55
C HIS A 229 16.34 11.28 -4.33
N TRP A 230 15.23 12.02 -4.27
CA TRP A 230 14.89 12.80 -3.07
C TRP A 230 14.64 11.89 -1.86
N LEU A 231 13.90 10.80 -2.04
CA LEU A 231 13.62 9.83 -0.98
C LEU A 231 14.91 9.18 -0.45
N GLU A 232 15.79 8.74 -1.35
CA GLU A 232 17.07 8.12 -0.96
C GLU A 232 17.98 9.12 -0.23
N ARG A 233 18.06 10.35 -0.74
CA ARG A 233 18.96 11.39 -0.22
C ARG A 233 18.60 11.84 1.19
N GLU A 234 17.35 11.67 1.63
CA GLU A 234 16.98 11.97 3.03
C GLU A 234 17.85 11.15 3.99
N PHE A 235 18.15 9.88 3.69
CA PHE A 235 19.03 9.05 4.54
C PHE A 235 20.51 9.39 4.38
N THR A 236 20.98 9.78 3.19
CA THR A 236 22.40 10.10 2.99
C THR A 236 22.78 11.48 3.57
N LYS A 237 21.94 12.50 3.41
CA LYS A 237 22.22 13.84 3.95
C LYS A 237 22.02 13.93 5.45
N ARG A 238 21.22 13.03 6.01
CA ARG A 238 20.84 13.01 7.42
C ARG A 238 20.90 11.56 7.90
N PRO A 239 22.11 10.97 7.93
CA PRO A 239 22.30 9.62 8.44
C PRO A 239 21.89 9.57 9.91
#